data_AF-A0A3D9SMP1-F1
#
_entry.id   AF-A0A3D9SMP1-F1
#
_cell.length_a   1.000
_cell.length_b   1.000
_cell.length_c   1.000
_cell.angle_alpha   90.00
_cell.angle_beta   90.00
_cell.angle_gamma   90.00
#
_symmetry.space_group_name_H-M   'P 1'
#
loop_
_entity.id
_entity.type
_entity.pdbx_description
1 polymer ?
#
loop_
_entity_poly.entity_id
_entity_poly.type
_entity_poly.pdbx_seq_one_letter_code
_entity_poly.pdbx_strand_id
1 'polypeptide(L)'
;MADMAEFEQMLGETRKLLEQVRSGAAAAPGEADTPPLEGFGEAADGRIRVTAGQGGEIKGIELDPRVMRMASEELAEHLTVAVNAALTDLRSRATTSDTPIDPSVLADRLQEVQDQGLRQMGLFAQGLEDAMARFKEAGSGRGTRGG
;
A
#
# COMPACT_ATOMS: atom_id res chain seq x y z
N MET A 1 14.98 30.47 -10.33
CA MET A 1 15.24 29.39 -11.31
C MET A 1 15.75 28.09 -10.66
N ALA A 2 16.18 28.06 -9.39
CA ALA A 2 16.62 26.83 -8.72
C ALA A 2 15.47 25.89 -8.25
N ASP A 3 14.33 26.47 -7.88
CA ASP A 3 13.15 25.78 -7.30
C ASP A 3 12.55 24.67 -8.20
N MET A 4 12.58 24.88 -9.52
CA MET A 4 12.00 23.94 -10.48
C MET A 4 12.85 22.67 -10.66
N ALA A 5 14.17 22.78 -10.49
CA ALA A 5 15.08 21.64 -10.57
C ALA A 5 14.99 20.75 -9.32
N GLU A 6 14.80 21.33 -8.13
CA GLU A 6 14.56 20.58 -6.89
C GLU A 6 13.22 19.83 -6.94
N PHE A 7 12.18 20.45 -7.51
CA PHE A 7 10.88 19.80 -7.68
C PHE A 7 10.94 18.62 -8.65
N GLU A 8 11.65 18.77 -9.78
CA GLU A 8 11.88 17.68 -10.72
C GLU A 8 12.66 16.52 -10.08
N GLN A 9 13.63 16.83 -9.22
CA GLN A 9 14.41 15.84 -8.48
C GLN A 9 13.54 15.11 -7.45
N MET A 10 12.72 15.82 -6.69
CA MET A 10 11.79 15.25 -5.71
C MET A 10 10.72 14.35 -6.37
N LEU A 11 10.19 14.75 -7.53
CA LEU A 11 9.27 13.91 -8.31
C LEU A 11 9.95 12.63 -8.84
N GLY A 12 11.22 12.74 -9.24
CA GLY A 12 12.03 11.59 -9.65
C GLY A 12 12.26 10.60 -8.51
N GLU A 13 12.56 11.10 -7.31
CA GLU A 13 12.75 10.29 -6.10
C GLU A 13 11.45 9.63 -5.65
N THR A 14 10.33 10.37 -5.65
CA THR A 14 9.01 9.83 -5.31
C THR A 14 8.60 8.73 -6.28
N ARG A 15 8.85 8.91 -7.59
CA ARG A 15 8.57 7.89 -8.60
C ARG A 15 9.42 6.64 -8.40
N LYS A 16 10.71 6.79 -8.08
CA LYS A 16 11.58 5.65 -7.75
C LYS A 16 11.12 4.90 -6.51
N LEU A 17 10.69 5.61 -5.46
CA LEU A 17 10.13 5.00 -4.25
C LEU A 17 8.84 4.23 -4.56
N LEU A 18 7.94 4.80 -5.38
CA LEU A 18 6.72 4.12 -5.83
C LEU A 18 7.03 2.89 -6.69
N GLU A 19 8.04 2.96 -7.56
CA GLU A 19 8.53 1.83 -8.35
C GLU A 19 9.11 0.73 -7.44
N GLN A 20 9.81 1.09 -6.37
CA GLN A 20 10.36 0.15 -5.37
C GLN A 20 9.27 -0.52 -4.54
N VAL A 21 8.21 0.19 -4.16
CA VAL A 21 7.05 -0.41 -3.48
C VAL A 21 6.28 -1.33 -4.42
N ARG A 22 6.09 -0.92 -5.68
CA ARG A 22 5.40 -1.73 -6.68
C ARG A 22 6.19 -2.96 -7.10
N SER A 23 7.51 -2.84 -7.20
CA SER A 23 8.40 -3.96 -7.48
C SER A 23 8.65 -4.82 -6.24
N GLY A 24 8.66 -4.28 -5.02
CA GLY A 24 8.67 -5.04 -3.77
C GLY A 24 7.39 -5.84 -3.54
N ALA A 25 6.24 -5.34 -4.01
CA ALA A 25 5.00 -6.11 -4.09
C ALA A 25 4.99 -7.15 -5.24
N ALA A 26 5.88 -7.01 -6.24
CA ALA A 26 6.01 -7.93 -7.38
C ALA A 26 7.23 -8.87 -7.29
N ALA A 27 8.13 -8.62 -6.35
CA ALA A 27 9.37 -9.36 -6.13
C ALA A 27 9.37 -9.92 -4.70
N ALA A 28 8.46 -10.88 -4.48
CA ALA A 28 8.79 -12.02 -3.63
C ALA A 28 9.32 -13.14 -4.55
N PRO A 29 10.64 -13.25 -4.81
CA PRO A 29 11.21 -14.48 -5.33
C PRO A 29 11.31 -15.46 -4.15
N GLY A 30 10.21 -16.15 -3.87
CA GLY A 30 10.15 -17.06 -2.71
C GLY A 30 8.82 -17.77 -2.43
N GLU A 31 7.75 -17.61 -3.22
CA GLU A 31 6.50 -18.38 -3.02
C GLU A 31 6.44 -19.59 -3.95
N ALA A 32 7.28 -20.57 -3.66
CA ALA A 32 6.91 -21.95 -3.90
C ALA A 32 6.31 -22.46 -2.56
N ASP A 33 5.09 -22.99 -2.61
CA ASP A 33 4.35 -23.70 -1.55
C ASP A 33 3.45 -22.96 -0.55
N THR A 34 3.24 -21.65 -0.64
CA THR A 34 2.03 -21.07 0.00
C THR A 34 0.87 -21.20 -0.99
N PRO A 35 -0.14 -22.08 -0.76
CA PRO A 35 -1.27 -22.16 -1.66
C PRO A 35 -1.92 -20.77 -1.74
N PRO A 36 -2.23 -20.26 -2.95
CA PRO A 36 -2.84 -18.96 -3.09
C PRO A 36 -4.09 -18.90 -2.21
N LEU A 37 -4.20 -17.86 -1.39
CA LEU A 37 -5.34 -17.66 -0.51
C LEU A 37 -6.61 -17.54 -1.37
N GLU A 38 -7.45 -18.56 -1.30
CA GLU A 38 -8.69 -18.64 -2.05
C GLU A 38 -9.88 -18.67 -1.09
N GLY A 39 -10.91 -17.89 -1.44
CA GLY A 39 -12.19 -17.89 -0.75
C GLY A 39 -13.17 -18.80 -1.48
N PHE A 40 -13.95 -19.55 -0.70
CA PHE A 40 -14.95 -20.48 -1.22
C PHE A 40 -16.34 -20.06 -0.77
N GLY A 41 -17.27 -20.07 -1.71
CA GLY A 41 -18.68 -19.79 -1.44
C GLY A 41 -19.56 -20.86 -2.04
N GLU A 42 -20.55 -21.30 -1.28
CA GLU A 42 -21.51 -22.31 -1.72
C GLU A 42 -22.94 -21.79 -1.52
N ALA A 43 -23.84 -22.14 -2.44
CA ALA A 43 -25.27 -21.84 -2.32
C ALA A 43 -26.14 -23.00 -2.82
N ALA A 44 -27.43 -22.93 -2.50
CA ALA A 44 -28.44 -23.92 -2.84
C ALA A 44 -28.01 -25.35 -2.44
N ASP A 45 -27.62 -25.54 -1.18
CA ASP A 45 -27.14 -26.82 -0.62
C ASP A 45 -25.92 -27.42 -1.33
N GLY A 46 -24.97 -26.58 -1.74
CA GLY A 46 -23.73 -27.00 -2.42
C GLY A 46 -23.90 -27.27 -3.92
N ARG A 47 -25.04 -26.90 -4.51
CA ARG A 47 -25.29 -27.02 -5.96
C ARG A 47 -24.64 -25.90 -6.78
N ILE A 48 -24.26 -24.80 -6.12
CA ILE A 48 -23.49 -23.70 -6.70
C ILE A 48 -22.24 -23.54 -5.86
N ARG A 49 -21.07 -23.57 -6.49
CA ARG A 49 -19.78 -23.30 -5.84
C ARG A 49 -19.05 -22.20 -6.59
N VAL A 50 -18.53 -21.23 -5.86
CA VAL A 50 -17.78 -20.09 -6.38
C VAL A 50 -16.43 -20.02 -5.69
N THR A 51 -15.38 -19.81 -6.47
CA THR A 51 -14.02 -19.61 -5.97
C THR A 51 -13.57 -18.19 -6.26
N ALA A 52 -13.21 -17.44 -5.21
CA ALA A 52 -12.65 -16.09 -5.29
C ALA A 52 -11.14 -16.11 -5.07
N GLY A 53 -10.40 -15.41 -5.93
CA GLY A 53 -8.95 -15.21 -5.83
C GLY A 53 -8.58 -14.03 -4.95
N GLN A 54 -7.30 -13.95 -4.56
CA GLN A 54 -6.75 -12.96 -3.62
C GLN A 54 -7.01 -11.49 -4.02
N GLY A 55 -7.11 -11.18 -5.31
CA GLY A 55 -7.39 -9.82 -5.79
C GLY A 55 -8.89 -9.47 -5.80
N GLY A 56 -9.76 -10.36 -5.34
CA GLY A 56 -11.22 -10.20 -5.41
C GLY A 56 -11.82 -10.60 -6.76
N GLU A 57 -11.02 -11.14 -7.68
CA GLU A 57 -11.50 -11.73 -8.93
C GLU A 57 -12.16 -13.10 -8.70
N ILE A 58 -13.20 -13.42 -9.47
CA ILE A 58 -13.81 -14.75 -9.45
C ILE A 58 -13.01 -15.67 -10.37
N LYS A 59 -12.41 -16.72 -9.80
CA LYS A 59 -11.59 -17.70 -10.54
C LYS A 59 -12.41 -18.79 -11.21
N GLY A 60 -13.55 -19.13 -10.63
CA GLY A 60 -14.38 -20.22 -11.13
C GLY A 60 -15.77 -20.23 -10.51
N ILE A 61 -16.73 -20.71 -11.30
CA ILE A 61 -18.11 -20.93 -10.89
C ILE A 61 -18.50 -22.32 -11.37
N GLU A 62 -18.81 -23.23 -10.45
CA GLU A 62 -19.31 -24.56 -10.72
C GLU A 62 -20.82 -24.58 -10.41
N LEU A 63 -21.60 -25.02 -11.39
CA LEU A 63 -23.06 -25.12 -11.30
C LEU A 63 -23.48 -26.56 -11.56
N ASP A 64 -24.26 -27.13 -10.65
CA ASP A 64 -24.88 -28.45 -10.88
C ASP A 64 -25.92 -28.35 -12.02
N PRO A 65 -25.97 -29.31 -12.96
CA PRO A 65 -26.98 -29.34 -14.03
C PRO A 65 -28.45 -29.27 -13.54
N ARG A 66 -28.72 -29.58 -12.27
CA ARG A 66 -30.04 -29.44 -11.64
C ARG A 66 -30.42 -27.99 -11.37
N VAL A 67 -29.47 -27.12 -11.00
CA VAL A 67 -29.76 -25.69 -10.80
C VAL A 67 -30.01 -24.96 -12.12
N MET A 68 -29.50 -25.47 -13.24
CA MET A 68 -29.84 -24.95 -14.59
C MET A 68 -31.30 -25.20 -15.00
N ARG A 69 -32.02 -26.08 -14.29
CA ARG A 69 -33.46 -26.33 -14.53
C ARG A 69 -34.37 -25.48 -13.63
N MET A 70 -33.79 -24.67 -12.75
CA MET A 70 -34.53 -23.75 -11.89
C MET A 70 -34.96 -22.51 -12.66
N ALA A 71 -35.88 -21.74 -12.08
CA ALA A 71 -36.22 -20.43 -12.62
C ALA A 71 -34.97 -19.53 -12.62
N SER A 72 -34.73 -18.79 -13.70
CA SER A 72 -33.54 -17.94 -13.84
C SER A 72 -33.39 -16.91 -12.71
N GLU A 73 -34.50 -16.47 -12.13
CA GLU A 73 -34.55 -15.51 -11.02
C GLU A 73 -34.02 -16.14 -9.72
N GLU A 74 -34.47 -17.36 -9.40
CA GLU A 74 -34.01 -18.14 -8.25
C GLU A 74 -32.52 -18.53 -8.38
N LEU A 75 -32.08 -18.84 -9.60
CA LEU A 75 -30.67 -19.11 -9.90
C LEU A 75 -29.78 -17.87 -9.66
N ALA A 76 -30.24 -16.69 -10.07
CA ALA A 76 -29.50 -15.44 -9.91
C ALA A 76 -29.36 -15.05 -8.42
N GLU A 77 -30.40 -15.27 -7.62
CA GLU A 77 -30.35 -15.07 -6.18
C GLU A 77 -29.33 -16.00 -5.52
N HIS A 78 -29.40 -17.30 -5.81
CA HIS A 78 -28.46 -18.26 -5.25
C HIS A 78 -27.02 -18.02 -5.71
N LEU A 79 -26.80 -17.62 -6.96
CA LEU A 79 -25.47 -17.27 -7.45
C LEU A 79 -24.91 -16.05 -6.70
N THR A 80 -25.74 -15.02 -6.48
CA THR A 80 -25.34 -13.82 -5.74
C THR A 80 -24.94 -14.17 -4.31
N VAL A 81 -25.69 -15.08 -3.66
CA VAL A 81 -25.36 -15.59 -2.33
C VAL A 81 -24.01 -16.32 -2.35
N ALA A 82 -23.76 -17.21 -3.32
CA ALA A 82 -22.50 -17.94 -3.42
C ALA A 82 -21.30 -17.01 -3.64
N VAL A 83 -21.44 -16.01 -4.52
CA VAL A 83 -20.38 -15.03 -4.79
C VAL A 83 -20.05 -14.20 -3.54
N ASN A 84 -21.06 -13.68 -2.86
CA ASN A 84 -20.86 -12.90 -1.64
C ASN A 84 -20.28 -13.76 -0.51
N ALA A 85 -20.68 -15.03 -0.41
CA ALA A 85 -20.08 -15.99 0.51
C ALA A 85 -18.59 -16.21 0.21
N ALA A 86 -18.21 -16.39 -1.06
CA ALA A 86 -16.82 -16.57 -1.47
C ALA A 86 -15.95 -15.35 -1.14
N LEU A 87 -16.45 -14.14 -1.39
CA LEU A 87 -15.77 -12.90 -1.05
C LEU A 87 -15.66 -12.68 0.47
N THR A 88 -16.68 -13.07 1.23
CA THR A 88 -16.67 -12.98 2.70
C THR A 88 -15.68 -13.97 3.30
N ASP A 89 -15.65 -15.21 2.79
CA ASP A 89 -14.68 -16.24 3.19
C ASP A 89 -13.25 -15.79 2.83
N LEU A 90 -13.02 -15.26 1.63
CA LEU A 90 -11.73 -14.68 1.25
C LEU A 90 -11.30 -13.59 2.23
N ARG A 91 -12.20 -12.68 2.60
CA ARG A 91 -11.90 -11.58 3.54
C ARG A 91 -11.60 -12.11 4.95
N SER A 92 -12.39 -13.06 5.42
CA SER A 92 -12.20 -13.73 6.72
C SER A 92 -10.84 -14.45 6.78
N ARG A 93 -10.50 -15.17 5.70
CA ARG A 93 -9.22 -15.84 5.56
C ARG A 93 -8.08 -14.83 5.41
N ALA A 94 -8.24 -13.72 4.70
CA ALA A 94 -7.23 -12.67 4.61
C ALA A 94 -6.97 -11.99 5.97
N THR A 95 -7.98 -11.89 6.84
CA THR A 95 -7.80 -11.41 8.22
C THR A 95 -7.22 -12.47 9.16
N THR A 96 -7.36 -13.76 8.83
CA THR A 96 -6.84 -14.89 9.62
C THR A 96 -5.44 -15.33 9.16
N SER A 97 -5.15 -15.12 7.88
CA SER A 97 -3.80 -15.04 7.30
C SER A 97 -3.17 -13.75 7.79
N ASP A 98 -2.97 -13.71 9.10
CA ASP A 98 -1.93 -12.95 9.74
C ASP A 98 -0.62 -13.44 9.11
N THR A 99 -0.27 -12.89 7.94
CA THR A 99 1.13 -12.83 7.54
C THR A 99 1.77 -12.12 8.72
N PRO A 100 2.54 -12.81 9.56
CA PRO A 100 3.01 -12.24 10.80
C PRO A 100 3.77 -10.97 10.41
N ILE A 101 3.20 -9.81 10.75
CA ILE A 101 3.91 -8.56 10.59
C ILE A 101 5.07 -8.66 11.56
N ASP A 102 6.25 -8.95 11.03
CA ASP A 102 7.43 -9.16 11.84
C ASP A 102 7.69 -7.87 12.65
N PRO A 103 7.61 -7.91 13.99
CA PRO A 103 7.79 -6.74 14.81
C PRO A 103 9.19 -6.12 14.66
N SER A 104 10.18 -6.89 14.19
CA SER A 104 11.51 -6.38 13.86
C SER A 104 11.49 -5.45 12.64
N VAL A 105 10.74 -5.81 11.58
CA VAL A 105 10.58 -4.97 10.37
C VAL A 105 9.83 -3.67 10.70
N LEU A 106 8.87 -3.73 11.62
CA LEU A 106 8.17 -2.53 12.09
C LEU A 106 9.08 -1.63 12.94
N ALA A 107 9.90 -2.22 13.81
CA ALA A 107 10.87 -1.50 14.62
C ALA A 107 11.93 -0.81 13.74
N ASP A 108 12.44 -1.49 12.72
CA ASP A 108 13.42 -0.94 11.77
C ASP A 108 12.85 0.26 11.01
N ARG A 109 11.61 0.16 10.51
CA ARG A 109 10.93 1.29 9.85
C ARG A 109 10.71 2.47 10.78
N LEU A 110 10.36 2.21 12.04
CA LEU A 110 10.18 3.27 13.03
C LEU A 110 11.52 3.95 13.37
N GLN A 111 12.61 3.18 13.46
CA GLN A 111 13.95 3.71 13.68
C GLN A 111 14.41 4.56 12.49
N GLU A 112 14.15 4.12 11.27
CA GLU A 112 14.50 4.86 10.05
C GLU A 112 13.77 6.21 9.95
N VAL A 113 12.48 6.25 10.30
CA VAL A 113 11.70 7.50 10.36
C VAL A 113 12.23 8.46 11.42
N GLN A 114 12.62 7.95 12.60
CA GLN A 114 13.21 8.76 13.66
C GLN A 114 14.57 9.35 13.24
N ASP A 115 15.42 8.53 12.63
CA ASP A 115 16.72 8.94 12.11
C ASP A 115 16.59 9.99 10.99
N GLN A 116 15.59 9.84 10.11
CA GLN A 116 15.27 10.85 9.11
C GLN A 116 14.82 12.16 9.76
N GLY A 117 13.95 12.12 10.78
CA GLY A 117 13.50 13.29 11.52
C GLY A 117 14.65 14.06 12.18
N LEU A 118 15.60 13.34 12.79
CA LEU A 118 16.78 13.94 13.41
C LEU A 118 17.69 14.62 12.39
N ARG A 119 17.93 13.99 11.23
CA ARG A 119 18.70 14.59 10.14
C ARG A 119 18.03 15.85 9.58
N GLN A 120 16.72 15.81 9.37
CA GLN A 120 15.95 16.96 8.90
C GLN A 120 15.97 18.12 9.90
N MET A 121 15.87 17.84 11.19
CA MET A 121 15.97 18.85 12.25
C MET A 121 17.36 19.51 12.29
N GLY A 122 18.43 18.74 12.06
CA GLY A 122 19.79 19.26 11.96
C GLY A 122 19.98 20.22 10.78
N LEU A 123 19.46 19.87 9.61
CA LEU A 123 19.47 20.74 8.44
C LEU A 123 18.65 22.02 8.66
N PHE A 124 17.52 21.91 9.33
CA PHE A 124 16.69 23.06 9.70
C PHE A 124 17.41 24.02 10.64
N ALA A 125 18.08 23.50 11.68
CA ALA A 125 18.85 24.31 12.62
C ALA A 125 20.01 25.05 11.93
N GLN A 126 20.75 24.37 11.05
CA GLN A 126 21.84 24.98 10.27
C GLN A 126 21.33 26.09 9.33
N GLY A 127 20.22 25.85 8.63
CA GLY A 127 19.61 26.88 7.78
C GLY A 127 19.15 28.12 8.56
N LEU A 128 18.67 27.92 9.80
CA LEU A 128 18.27 29.00 10.69
C LEU A 128 19.49 29.81 11.19
N GLU A 129 20.59 29.14 11.52
CA GLU A 129 21.85 29.78 11.91
C GLU A 129 22.44 30.61 10.75
N ASP A 130 22.47 30.08 9.53
CA ASP A 130 22.95 30.77 8.33
C ASP A 130 22.10 32.01 8.00
N ALA A 131 20.78 31.91 8.16
CA ALA A 131 19.88 33.04 7.97
C ALA A 131 20.13 34.16 8.99
N MET A 132 20.38 33.80 10.27
CA MET A 132 20.73 34.76 11.31
C MET A 132 22.11 35.42 11.07
N ALA A 133 23.09 34.64 10.62
CA ALA A 133 24.42 35.17 10.29
C ALA A 133 24.36 36.21 9.16
N ARG A 134 23.61 35.92 8.09
CA ARG A 134 23.38 36.85 6.98
C ARG A 134 22.67 38.14 7.42
N PHE A 135 21.73 38.05 8.36
CA PHE A 135 21.04 39.23 8.89
C PHE A 135 21.99 40.14 9.68
N LYS A 136 22.88 39.56 10.48
CA LYS A 136 23.90 40.30 11.25
C LYS A 136 24.91 40.99 10.32
N GLU A 137 25.30 40.34 9.24
CA GLU A 137 26.22 40.87 8.23
C GLU A 137 25.58 41.99 7.39
N ALA A 138 24.31 41.83 7.00
CA ALA A 138 23.53 42.87 6.31
C ALA A 138 23.23 44.10 7.19
N GLY A 139 23.07 43.91 8.50
CA GLY A 139 22.90 45.00 9.48
C GLY A 139 24.18 45.79 9.74
N SER A 140 25.37 45.16 9.63
CA SER A 140 26.66 45.80 9.87
C SER A 140 27.15 46.67 8.69
N GLY A 141 26.61 46.47 7.48
CA GLY A 141 27.04 47.18 6.27
C GLY A 141 26.42 48.58 6.04
N ARG A 142 25.49 49.04 6.89
CA ARG A 142 24.79 50.34 6.71
C ARG A 142 25.37 51.50 7.52
N GLY A 143 26.44 51.28 8.31
CA GLY A 143 26.97 52.28 9.26
C GLY A 143 28.17 53.13 8.82
N THR A 144 28.81 52.89 7.66
CA THR A 144 30.12 53.51 7.37
C THR A 144 30.20 54.18 5.99
N ARG A 145 29.43 55.24 5.77
CA ARG A 145 29.75 56.31 4.80
C ARG A 145 29.16 57.63 5.31
N GLY A 146 29.95 58.39 6.05
CA GLY A 146 29.57 59.71 6.55
C GLY A 146 30.64 60.24 7.49
N GLY A 147 31.62 60.94 6.92
CA GLY A 147 32.76 61.55 7.59
C GLY A 147 33.75 62.05 6.55
#